data_AF-A0A421K6Q4-F1
#
_entry.id   AF-A0A421K6Q4-F1
#
_cell.length_a   1.000
_cell.length_b   1.000
_cell.length_c   1.000
_cell.angle_alpha   90.00
_cell.angle_beta   90.00
_cell.angle_gamma   90.00
#
_symmetry.space_group_name_H-M   'P 1'
#
loop_
_entity.id
_entity.type
_entity.pdbx_description
1 polymer ?
#
loop_
_entity_poly.entity_id
_entity_poly.type
_entity_poly.pdbx_seq_one_letter_code
_entity_poly.pdbx_strand_id
1 'polypeptide(L)'
;MIDGYRFLSSGVVFRSILILLLWSLLTTAWAGGSCVVAKRQGDSLAIEWQASFSDSAVSAMEKAKKRLLDQGFRKKGQDVHAQASSDLPHAYLVIVKTVYTTLRGRPRTSYGCGFSPVSAGEAERAALYDLRNYSWGWKPEFGYEVIERFRY
;
A
#
# COMPACT_ATOMS: atom_id res chain seq x y z
N MET A 1 -43.69 -61.16 -19.76
CA MET A 1 -44.49 -60.12 -20.41
C MET A 1 -44.54 -58.93 -19.44
N ILE A 2 -43.79 -57.87 -19.77
CA ILE A 2 -43.96 -56.44 -19.48
C ILE A 2 -43.77 -55.91 -18.03
N ASP A 3 -42.61 -55.27 -17.86
CA ASP A 3 -42.30 -53.93 -17.29
C ASP A 3 -43.01 -53.34 -16.06
N GLY A 4 -42.20 -52.63 -15.25
CA GLY A 4 -42.74 -51.51 -14.48
C GLY A 4 -41.83 -50.87 -13.43
N TYR A 5 -40.59 -50.50 -13.75
CA TYR A 5 -39.84 -49.51 -12.93
C TYR A 5 -40.48 -48.12 -13.07
N ARG A 6 -40.85 -47.46 -11.96
CA ARG A 6 -41.09 -46.01 -11.89
C ARG A 6 -40.44 -45.45 -10.62
N PHE A 7 -39.29 -44.80 -10.77
CA PHE A 7 -39.12 -43.34 -10.82
C PHE A 7 -39.30 -42.65 -9.46
N LEU A 8 -38.22 -42.68 -8.66
CA LEU A 8 -38.01 -41.75 -7.56
C LEU A 8 -37.66 -40.37 -8.16
N SER A 9 -38.45 -39.37 -7.79
CA SER A 9 -38.37 -37.99 -8.25
C SER A 9 -37.08 -37.30 -7.77
N SER A 10 -36.16 -37.09 -8.70
CA SER A 10 -34.89 -36.36 -8.60
C SER A 10 -35.08 -34.84 -8.48
N GLY A 11 -35.95 -34.36 -7.58
CA GLY A 11 -36.41 -32.95 -7.60
C GLY A 11 -35.76 -31.99 -6.61
N VAL A 12 -35.15 -32.47 -5.51
CA VAL A 12 -34.78 -31.59 -4.38
C VAL A 12 -33.28 -31.31 -4.29
N VAL A 13 -32.43 -32.20 -4.80
CA VAL A 13 -30.97 -32.08 -4.64
C VAL A 13 -30.34 -31.03 -5.56
N PHE A 14 -30.98 -30.71 -6.69
CA PHE A 14 -30.40 -29.83 -7.71
C PHE A 14 -30.48 -28.33 -7.38
N ARG A 15 -31.40 -27.91 -6.51
CA ARG A 15 -31.54 -26.49 -6.11
C ARG A 15 -30.52 -26.04 -5.06
N SER A 16 -29.97 -26.96 -4.26
CA SER A 16 -29.05 -26.64 -3.18
C SER A 16 -27.59 -26.47 -3.62
N ILE A 17 -27.19 -27.10 -4.73
CA ILE A 17 -25.81 -27.01 -5.25
C ILE A 17 -25.56 -25.67 -5.95
N LEU A 18 -26.57 -25.08 -6.58
CA LEU A 18 -26.45 -23.81 -7.29
C LEU A 18 -26.25 -22.60 -6.35
N ILE A 19 -26.75 -22.67 -5.11
CA ILE A 19 -26.62 -21.59 -4.11
C ILE A 19 -25.23 -21.58 -3.46
N LEU A 20 -24.59 -22.75 -3.30
CA LEU A 20 -23.24 -22.86 -2.72
C LEU A 20 -22.15 -22.43 -3.71
N LEU A 21 -22.32 -22.66 -5.02
CA LEU A 21 -21.38 -22.22 -6.06
C LEU A 21 -21.38 -20.69 -6.26
N LEU A 22 -22.49 -20.01 -5.94
CA LEU A 22 -22.62 -18.57 -6.11
C LEU A 22 -21.93 -17.75 -4.99
N TRP A 23 -21.67 -18.36 -3.83
CA TRP A 23 -21.00 -17.70 -2.69
C TRP A 23 -19.46 -17.68 -2.80
N SER A 24 -18.89 -18.60 -3.56
CA SER A 24 -17.44 -18.70 -3.78
C SER A 24 -16.86 -17.67 -4.76
N LEU A 25 -17.69 -16.87 -5.43
CA LEU A 25 -17.26 -15.94 -6.50
C LEU A 25 -17.07 -14.49 -6.04
N LEU A 26 -17.29 -14.16 -4.76
CA LEU A 26 -17.28 -12.77 -4.27
C LEU A 26 -16.14 -12.40 -3.30
N THR A 27 -15.10 -13.20 -3.19
CA THR A 27 -13.87 -12.75 -2.52
C THR A 27 -12.97 -12.05 -3.53
N THR A 28 -13.24 -10.78 -3.80
CA THR A 28 -12.20 -9.92 -4.39
C THR A 28 -11.06 -9.84 -3.37
N ALA A 29 -9.92 -10.44 -3.67
CA ALA A 29 -8.71 -10.23 -2.90
C ALA A 29 -8.22 -8.82 -3.25
N TRP A 30 -8.37 -7.89 -2.31
CA TRP A 30 -7.80 -6.56 -2.44
C TRP A 30 -6.36 -6.67 -1.96
N ALA A 31 -5.40 -6.51 -2.87
CA ALA A 31 -4.04 -6.24 -2.47
C ALA A 31 -3.70 -4.80 -2.75
N GLY A 32 -2.83 -4.28 -1.90
CA GLY A 32 -2.47 -2.90 -1.94
C GLY A 32 -1.51 -2.56 -0.83
N GLY A 33 -0.96 -1.37 -0.96
CA GLY A 33 -0.03 -0.82 -0.01
C GLY A 33 -0.12 0.69 0.05
N SER A 34 0.38 1.24 1.15
CA SER A 34 0.44 2.67 1.36
C SER A 34 1.64 3.02 2.24
N CYS A 35 2.23 4.16 1.95
CA CYS A 35 3.26 4.82 2.73
C CYS A 35 2.70 6.13 3.27
N VAL A 36 2.78 6.29 4.60
CA VAL A 36 2.31 7.46 5.32
C VAL A 36 3.49 8.12 6.00
N VAL A 37 3.54 9.44 5.94
CA VAL A 37 4.64 10.22 6.52
C VAL A 37 4.11 11.22 7.52
N ALA A 38 4.80 11.32 8.66
CA ALA A 38 4.62 12.39 9.62
C ALA A 38 5.58 13.53 9.26
N LYS A 39 5.03 14.72 8.96
CA LYS A 39 5.80 15.91 8.60
C LYS A 39 5.63 17.04 9.60
N ARG A 40 6.63 17.92 9.71
CA ARG A 40 6.54 19.20 10.40
C ARG A 40 7.34 20.26 9.66
N GLN A 41 6.67 21.35 9.28
CA GLN A 41 7.29 22.49 8.59
C GLN A 41 8.14 22.09 7.37
N GLY A 42 7.74 21.05 6.63
CA GLY A 42 8.47 20.52 5.47
C GLY A 42 9.59 19.53 5.78
N ASP A 43 9.82 19.20 7.05
CA ASP A 43 10.70 18.09 7.46
C ASP A 43 9.89 16.81 7.63
N SER A 44 10.38 15.68 7.14
CA SER A 44 9.79 14.38 7.43
C SER A 44 10.36 13.82 8.73
N LEU A 45 9.48 13.64 9.72
CA LEU A 45 9.84 13.17 11.05
C LEU A 45 9.91 11.64 11.12
N ALA A 46 8.99 10.96 10.43
CA ALA A 46 8.92 9.50 10.37
C ALA A 46 8.09 9.05 9.16
N ILE A 47 8.29 7.80 8.75
CA ILE A 47 7.51 7.12 7.72
C ILE A 47 7.07 5.75 8.25
N GLU A 48 5.85 5.37 7.93
CA GLU A 48 5.31 4.03 8.15
C GLU A 48 4.68 3.54 6.85
N TRP A 49 4.71 2.24 6.64
CA TRP A 49 4.13 1.64 5.44
C TRP A 49 3.42 0.33 5.78
N GLN A 50 2.37 0.02 5.03
CA GLN A 50 1.66 -1.25 5.07
C GLN A 50 1.51 -1.75 3.64
N ALA A 51 1.72 -3.03 3.40
CA ALA A 51 1.34 -3.67 2.14
C ALA A 51 1.02 -5.14 2.36
N SER A 52 -0.08 -5.63 1.78
CA SER A 52 -0.44 -7.05 1.84
C SER A 52 -1.45 -7.44 0.76
N PHE A 53 -1.59 -8.75 0.55
CA PHE A 53 -2.64 -9.38 -0.28
C PHE A 53 -4.07 -9.23 0.24
N SER A 54 -4.20 -8.82 1.49
CA SER A 54 -5.47 -8.72 2.20
C SER A 54 -5.88 -7.26 2.47
N ASP A 55 -5.08 -6.31 2.01
CA ASP A 55 -5.30 -4.88 2.22
C ASP A 55 -5.63 -4.19 0.90
N SER A 56 -6.65 -3.35 0.89
CA SER A 56 -6.74 -2.29 -0.12
C SER A 56 -5.74 -1.16 0.17
N ALA A 57 -5.49 -0.28 -0.80
CA ALA A 57 -4.70 0.94 -0.58
C ALA A 57 -5.22 1.75 0.62
N VAL A 58 -6.54 1.83 0.80
CA VAL A 58 -7.18 2.57 1.90
C VAL A 58 -6.93 1.89 3.25
N SER A 59 -7.15 0.57 3.35
CA SER A 59 -6.86 -0.19 4.59
C SER A 59 -5.38 -0.08 4.96
N ALA A 60 -4.49 -0.21 3.98
CA ALA A 60 -3.06 -0.08 4.17
C ALA A 60 -2.70 1.33 4.70
N MET A 61 -3.27 2.38 4.11
CA MET A 61 -3.10 3.76 4.55
C MET A 61 -3.55 3.94 6.00
N GLU A 62 -4.74 3.45 6.36
CA GLU A 62 -5.29 3.60 7.70
C GLU A 62 -4.40 2.89 8.75
N LYS A 63 -3.91 1.68 8.44
CA LYS A 63 -2.99 0.93 9.30
C LYS A 63 -1.67 1.66 9.50
N ALA A 64 -1.03 2.12 8.42
CA ALA A 64 0.23 2.86 8.48
C ALA A 64 0.07 4.20 9.23
N LYS A 65 -1.00 4.94 8.94
CA LYS A 65 -1.35 6.18 9.65
C LYS A 65 -1.56 5.93 11.13
N LYS A 66 -2.31 4.88 11.49
CA LYS A 66 -2.52 4.50 12.88
C LYS A 66 -1.20 4.25 13.61
N ARG A 67 -0.25 3.54 13.01
CA ARG A 67 1.08 3.32 13.61
C ARG A 67 1.82 4.61 13.93
N LEU A 68 1.88 5.57 13.00
CA LEU A 68 2.49 6.88 13.28
C LEU A 68 1.76 7.62 14.40
N LEU A 69 0.43 7.60 14.37
CA LEU A 69 -0.36 8.25 15.41
C LEU A 69 -0.11 7.61 16.79
N ASP A 70 0.02 6.29 16.86
CA ASP A 70 0.32 5.53 18.08
C ASP A 70 1.76 5.75 18.57
N GLN A 71 2.71 6.05 17.67
CA GLN A 71 4.06 6.55 18.01
C GLN A 71 4.07 7.99 18.55
N GLY A 72 2.92 8.68 18.58
CA GLY A 72 2.77 10.01 19.16
C GLY A 72 2.89 11.16 18.17
N PHE A 73 2.83 10.91 16.85
CA PHE A 73 2.80 11.95 15.81
C PHE A 73 1.41 12.63 15.71
N ARG A 74 0.96 13.24 16.81
CA ARG A 74 -0.34 13.93 16.96
C ARG A 74 -0.20 15.40 17.38
N LYS A 75 1.03 15.94 17.42
CA LYS A 75 1.30 17.28 17.98
C LYS A 75 0.87 18.38 17.01
N LYS A 76 0.48 19.54 17.54
CA LYS A 76 0.15 20.73 16.72
C LYS A 76 1.28 21.05 15.73
N GLY A 77 0.92 21.23 14.46
CA GLY A 77 1.85 21.49 13.37
C GLY A 77 2.61 20.25 12.87
N GLN A 78 2.22 19.05 13.31
CA GLN A 78 2.54 17.80 12.62
C GLN A 78 1.39 17.44 11.68
N ASP A 79 1.74 16.94 10.51
CA ASP A 79 0.80 16.47 9.51
C ASP A 79 1.12 15.01 9.18
N VAL A 80 0.12 14.13 9.26
CA VAL A 80 0.26 12.69 9.01
C VAL A 80 -0.66 12.31 7.86
N HIS A 81 -0.06 12.10 6.68
CA HIS A 81 -0.79 11.82 5.45
C HIS A 81 -0.08 10.76 4.61
N ALA A 82 -0.85 10.08 3.76
CA ALA A 82 -0.30 9.21 2.74
C ALA A 82 0.45 10.03 1.68
N GLN A 83 1.65 9.58 1.32
CA GLN A 83 2.40 10.14 0.18
C GLN A 83 2.23 9.29 -1.07
N ALA A 84 2.26 7.96 -0.92
CA ALA A 84 2.07 7.01 -2.00
C ALA A 84 1.15 5.87 -1.56
N SER A 85 0.24 5.46 -2.42
CA SER A 85 -0.61 4.29 -2.22
C SER A 85 -0.84 3.56 -3.55
N SER A 86 -1.15 2.27 -3.47
CA SER A 86 -1.30 1.40 -4.63
C SER A 86 -2.30 0.29 -4.35
N ASP A 87 -3.17 -0.02 -5.31
CA ASP A 87 -4.07 -1.19 -5.29
C ASP A 87 -3.53 -2.34 -6.18
N LEU A 88 -2.20 -2.43 -6.31
CA LEU A 88 -1.59 -3.48 -7.13
C LEU A 88 -1.66 -4.83 -6.39
N PRO A 89 -2.13 -5.91 -7.07
CA PRO A 89 -2.28 -7.24 -6.48
C PRO A 89 -0.94 -7.84 -6.01
N HIS A 90 0.12 -7.59 -6.79
CA HIS A 90 1.49 -7.95 -6.48
C HIS A 90 2.38 -6.76 -6.84
N ALA A 91 3.21 -6.30 -5.90
CA ALA A 91 4.10 -5.19 -6.18
C ALA A 91 5.37 -5.22 -5.34
N TYR A 92 6.41 -4.65 -5.93
CA TYR A 92 7.58 -4.17 -5.23
C TYR A 92 7.24 -2.83 -4.58
N LEU A 93 7.60 -2.68 -3.32
CA LEU A 93 7.62 -1.43 -2.57
C LEU A 93 9.08 -1.05 -2.31
N VAL A 94 9.42 0.21 -2.54
CA VAL A 94 10.71 0.79 -2.18
C VAL A 94 10.49 2.10 -1.43
N ILE A 95 11.21 2.27 -0.33
CA ILE A 95 11.27 3.55 0.40
C ILE A 95 12.69 4.08 0.35
N VAL A 96 12.80 5.34 -0.06
CA VAL A 96 14.06 6.08 -0.03
C VAL A 96 14.03 7.13 1.06
N LYS A 97 15.19 7.38 1.67
CA LYS A 97 15.44 8.44 2.63
C LYS A 97 16.54 9.34 2.10
N THR A 98 16.41 10.63 2.31
CA THR A 98 17.49 11.59 2.07
C THR A 98 17.60 12.55 3.24
N VAL A 99 18.83 12.99 3.52
CA VAL A 99 19.12 14.08 4.44
C VAL A 99 19.92 15.12 3.68
N TYR A 100 19.43 16.35 3.61
CA TYR A 100 20.07 17.41 2.83
C TYR A 100 19.89 18.77 3.49
N THR A 101 20.78 19.71 3.14
CA THR A 101 20.71 21.09 3.61
C THR A 101 20.02 21.97 2.58
N THR A 102 18.96 22.66 2.99
CA THR A 102 18.24 23.61 2.14
C THR A 102 19.10 24.83 1.81
N LEU A 103 18.71 25.61 0.78
CA LEU A 103 19.36 26.88 0.44
C LEU A 103 19.45 27.89 1.60
N ARG A 104 18.60 27.74 2.62
CA ARG A 104 18.60 28.57 3.84
C ARG A 104 19.45 27.98 4.98
N GLY A 105 20.29 27.00 4.70
CA GLY A 105 21.18 26.36 5.67
C GLY A 105 20.50 25.43 6.68
N ARG A 106 19.22 25.08 6.48
CA ARG A 106 18.50 24.18 7.40
C ARG A 106 18.59 22.72 6.93
N PRO A 107 18.97 21.76 7.79
CA PRO A 107 18.90 20.34 7.46
C PRO A 107 17.44 19.90 7.32
N ARG A 108 17.22 18.93 6.43
CA ARG A 108 15.92 18.30 6.16
C ARG A 108 16.10 16.81 5.98
N THR A 109 15.22 16.05 6.58
CA THR A 109 14.96 14.65 6.23
C THR A 109 13.74 14.61 5.33
N SER A 110 13.83 13.85 4.24
CA SER A 110 12.69 13.57 3.37
C SER A 110 12.66 12.09 3.02
N TYR A 111 11.46 11.59 2.77
CA TYR A 111 11.21 10.24 2.28
C TYR A 111 10.53 10.32 0.92
N GLY A 112 10.74 9.28 0.12
CA GLY A 112 9.92 8.97 -1.03
C GLY A 112 9.52 7.50 -0.98
N CYS A 113 8.31 7.18 -1.44
CA CYS A 113 7.82 5.82 -1.52
C CYS A 113 7.28 5.51 -2.91
N GLY A 114 7.58 4.32 -3.41
CA GLY A 114 7.18 3.91 -4.74
C GLY A 114 6.76 2.45 -4.79
N PHE A 115 5.82 2.18 -5.69
CA PHE A 115 5.28 0.87 -5.97
C PHE A 115 5.46 0.53 -7.45
N SER A 116 5.73 -0.73 -7.77
CA SER A 116 5.66 -1.23 -9.15
C SER A 116 5.33 -2.71 -9.19
N PRO A 117 4.48 -3.18 -10.13
CA PRO A 117 4.24 -4.60 -10.30
C PRO A 117 5.38 -5.32 -11.04
N VAL A 118 6.33 -4.55 -11.61
CA VAL A 118 7.33 -5.07 -12.54
C VAL A 118 8.64 -5.40 -11.83
N SER A 119 9.24 -4.45 -11.11
CA SER A 119 10.54 -4.66 -10.44
C SER A 119 10.80 -3.67 -9.30
N ALA A 120 11.75 -4.01 -8.43
CA ALA A 120 12.25 -3.11 -7.40
C ALA A 120 12.88 -1.84 -7.98
N GLY A 121 13.57 -1.92 -9.13
CA GLY A 121 14.17 -0.75 -9.78
C GLY A 121 13.12 0.23 -10.31
N GLU A 122 11.96 -0.26 -10.76
CA GLU A 122 10.84 0.60 -11.13
C GLU A 122 10.20 1.26 -9.91
N ALA A 123 10.01 0.50 -8.82
CA ALA A 123 9.50 1.02 -7.56
C ALA A 123 10.44 2.10 -6.97
N GLU A 124 11.76 1.91 -7.09
CA GLU A 124 12.76 2.90 -6.68
C GLU A 124 12.67 4.19 -7.51
N ARG A 125 12.50 4.08 -8.84
CA ARG A 125 12.25 5.26 -9.69
C ARG A 125 10.97 5.99 -9.29
N ALA A 126 9.90 5.26 -8.97
CA ALA A 126 8.66 5.84 -8.47
C ALA A 126 8.86 6.53 -7.11
N ALA A 127 9.66 5.94 -6.22
CA ALA A 127 10.00 6.52 -4.93
C ALA A 127 10.80 7.84 -5.08
N LEU A 128 11.70 7.94 -6.06
CA LEU A 128 12.41 9.18 -6.36
C LEU A 128 11.50 10.25 -6.96
N TYR A 129 10.54 9.85 -7.79
CA TYR A 129 9.53 10.76 -8.31
C TYR A 129 8.66 11.34 -7.17
N ASP A 130 8.21 10.48 -6.26
CA ASP A 130 7.47 10.84 -5.05
C ASP A 130 8.29 11.78 -4.15
N LEU A 131 9.55 11.44 -3.87
CA LEU A 131 10.49 12.27 -3.10
C LEU A 131 10.56 13.69 -3.69
N ARG A 132 10.73 13.81 -5.01
CA ARG A 132 10.81 15.11 -5.68
C ARG A 132 9.52 15.92 -5.56
N ASN A 133 8.37 15.27 -5.62
CA ASN A 133 7.06 15.93 -5.49
C ASN A 133 6.82 16.49 -4.09
N TYR A 134 7.32 15.82 -3.06
CA TYR A 134 7.09 16.19 -1.66
C TYR A 134 8.27 16.87 -0.97
N SER A 135 9.39 17.02 -1.68
CA SER A 135 10.63 17.62 -1.19
C SER A 135 11.25 18.54 -2.25
N TRP A 136 10.60 19.67 -2.54
CA TRP A 136 11.00 20.57 -3.66
C TRP A 136 12.44 21.12 -3.57
N GLY A 137 12.99 21.18 -2.35
CA GLY A 137 14.37 21.60 -2.12
C GLY A 137 15.41 20.51 -2.38
N TRP A 138 14.98 19.25 -2.52
CA TRP A 138 15.89 18.15 -2.81
C TRP A 138 16.29 18.16 -4.29
N LYS A 139 17.52 17.72 -4.55
CA LYS A 139 18.11 17.56 -5.88
C LYS A 139 18.86 16.22 -5.92
N PRO A 140 18.97 15.58 -7.09
CA PRO A 140 19.69 14.31 -7.24
C PRO A 140 21.11 14.33 -6.65
N GLU A 141 21.80 15.46 -6.73
CA GLU A 141 23.17 15.62 -6.21
C GLU A 141 23.29 15.43 -4.69
N PHE A 142 22.20 15.58 -3.93
CA PHE A 142 22.19 15.30 -2.48
C PHE A 142 22.14 13.81 -2.18
N GLY A 143 21.85 12.97 -3.17
CA GLY A 143 21.72 11.54 -3.00
C GLY A 143 20.53 11.12 -2.13
N TYR A 144 20.46 9.82 -1.91
CA TYR A 144 19.47 9.15 -1.09
C TYR A 144 19.98 7.76 -0.70
N GLU A 145 19.31 7.16 0.27
CA GLU A 145 19.50 5.78 0.72
C GLU A 145 18.19 5.02 0.52
N VAL A 146 18.26 3.79 0.03
CA VAL A 146 17.11 2.88 0.05
C VAL A 146 17.03 2.25 1.44
N ILE A 147 16.00 2.59 2.21
CA ILE A 147 15.82 2.12 3.58
C ILE A 147 14.85 0.95 3.70
N GLU A 148 14.07 0.67 2.64
CA GLU A 148 13.14 -0.45 2.60
C GLU A 148 13.04 -1.02 1.19
N ARG A 149 12.96 -2.35 1.10
CA ARG A 149 12.62 -3.11 -0.11
C ARG A 149 11.70 -4.25 0.28
N PHE A 150 10.48 -4.21 -0.20
CA PHE A 150 9.48 -5.22 0.09
C PHE A 150 8.79 -5.71 -1.19
N ARG A 151 8.30 -6.95 -1.15
CA ARG A 151 7.44 -7.50 -2.19
C ARG A 151 6.28 -8.24 -1.51
N TYR A 152 5.08 -7.90 -1.94
CA TYR A 152 3.87 -8.67 -1.71
C TYR A 152 3.43 -9.18 -3.07
#